data_AF-A0A5D4IMI5-F1
#
_entry.id   AF-A0A5D4IMI5-F1
#
_cell.length_a   1.000
_cell.length_b   1.000
_cell.length_c   1.000
_cell.angle_alpha   90.00
_cell.angle_beta   90.00
_cell.angle_gamma   90.00
#
_symmetry.space_group_name_H-M   'P 1'
#
loop_
_entity.id
_entity.type
_entity.pdbx_description
1 polymer ?
#
loop_
_entity_poly.entity_id
_entity_poly.type
_entity_poly.pdbx_seq_one_letter_code
_entity_poly.pdbx_strand_id
1 'polypeptide(L)'
;MSSENEQSAEPGAGPPEQLALIRETVRRAKVPRAKPRTWRGAPLADELPVARVLVNKGVLHLDQYFDYAVPQELDADAQPGVRVRVRFGAGGRNVQGGRREGGGLIDGFIVERRADSDYQGALAALASVVSPEPVLGPELLALCRAVADRYAGSLADVLQLAVPPRNGRAEAKPS
;
A
#
# COMPACT_ATOMS: atom_id res chain seq x y z
N MET A 1 -67.79 14.94 11.71
CA MET A 1 -67.80 15.70 10.45
C MET A 1 -66.36 16.20 10.24
N SER A 2 -65.35 15.35 10.07
CA SER A 2 -65.07 14.40 8.98
C SER A 2 -64.71 15.10 7.67
N SER A 3 -63.40 15.14 7.38
CA SER A 3 -62.76 15.08 6.05
C SER A 3 -61.25 14.87 6.29
N GLU A 4 -60.72 13.64 6.34
CA GLU A 4 -60.14 12.89 5.19
C GLU A 4 -59.17 13.78 4.39
N ASN A 5 -57.85 13.77 4.58
CA ASN A 5 -56.82 12.72 4.42
C ASN A 5 -56.62 12.27 2.96
N GLU A 6 -55.62 12.82 2.27
CA GLU A 6 -54.82 12.10 1.26
C GLU A 6 -53.38 12.62 1.30
N GLN A 7 -52.58 12.06 2.21
CA GLN A 7 -51.13 12.21 2.18
C GLN A 7 -50.60 11.12 1.25
N SER A 8 -50.21 11.50 0.04
CA SER A 8 -49.65 10.62 -0.98
C SER A 8 -48.44 9.88 -0.41
N ALA A 9 -48.49 8.54 -0.40
CA ALA A 9 -47.38 7.70 0.01
C ALA A 9 -46.21 7.87 -0.97
N GLU A 10 -45.08 8.37 -0.47
CA GLU A 10 -43.83 8.45 -1.24
C GLU A 10 -43.36 7.04 -1.66
N PRO A 11 -43.16 6.78 -2.96
CA PRO A 11 -42.50 5.56 -3.39
C PRO A 11 -40.98 5.74 -3.27
N GLY A 12 -40.33 4.94 -2.43
CA GLY A 12 -38.88 4.74 -2.53
C GLY A 12 -38.04 5.03 -1.29
N ALA A 13 -38.42 4.48 -0.13
CA ALA A 13 -37.50 4.35 1.01
C ALA A 13 -36.79 2.99 1.07
N GLY A 14 -36.71 2.27 -0.06
CA GLY A 14 -35.90 1.07 -0.21
C GLY A 14 -34.49 1.43 -0.70
N PRO A 15 -33.43 0.69 -0.30
CA PRO A 15 -32.13 0.81 -0.96
C PRO A 15 -32.33 0.66 -2.47
N PRO A 16 -31.67 1.45 -3.33
CA PRO A 16 -31.92 1.42 -4.77
C PRO A 16 -31.78 -0.01 -5.29
N GLU A 17 -32.87 -0.56 -5.83
CA GLU A 17 -33.02 -1.99 -6.15
C GLU A 17 -31.92 -2.51 -7.08
N GLN A 18 -31.42 -1.64 -7.95
CA GLN A 18 -30.28 -1.93 -8.83
C GLN A 18 -29.00 -2.28 -8.05
N LEU A 19 -28.74 -1.63 -6.91
CA LEU A 19 -27.59 -1.97 -6.05
C LEU A 19 -27.80 -3.30 -5.32
N ALA A 20 -29.05 -3.69 -5.02
CA ALA A 20 -29.35 -4.97 -4.41
C ALA A 20 -29.07 -6.12 -5.40
N LEU A 21 -29.48 -5.99 -6.66
CA LEU A 21 -29.20 -6.95 -7.73
C LEU A 21 -27.69 -7.13 -7.98
N ILE A 22 -26.91 -6.03 -7.98
CA ILE A 22 -25.44 -6.07 -8.11
C ILE A 22 -24.81 -6.80 -6.91
N ARG A 23 -25.26 -6.51 -5.68
CA ARG A 23 -24.73 -7.17 -4.48
C ARG A 23 -25.02 -8.67 -4.47
N GLU A 24 -26.20 -9.09 -4.93
CA GLU A 24 -26.58 -10.50 -5.00
C GLU A 24 -25.77 -11.25 -6.07
N THR A 25 -25.60 -10.67 -7.26
CA THR A 25 -24.75 -11.25 -8.31
C THR A 25 -23.29 -11.38 -7.86
N VAL A 26 -22.74 -10.34 -7.21
CA VAL A 26 -21.38 -10.41 -6.63
C VAL A 26 -21.26 -11.48 -5.53
N ARG A 27 -22.27 -11.62 -4.66
CA ARG A 27 -22.31 -12.68 -3.63
C ARG A 27 -22.35 -14.08 -4.26
N ARG A 28 -23.18 -14.29 -5.27
CA ARG A 28 -23.30 -15.58 -5.98
C ARG A 28 -22.04 -15.94 -6.75
N ALA A 29 -21.35 -14.96 -7.31
CA ALA A 29 -20.17 -15.16 -8.14
C ALA A 29 -18.93 -15.69 -7.37
N LYS A 30 -18.96 -15.74 -6.03
CA LYS A 30 -17.85 -16.22 -5.16
C LYS A 30 -16.47 -15.74 -5.62
N VAL A 31 -16.39 -14.52 -6.14
CA VAL A 31 -15.13 -13.93 -6.61
C VAL A 31 -14.25 -13.67 -5.38
N PRO A 32 -12.96 -14.05 -5.40
CA PRO A 32 -12.06 -13.72 -4.30
C PRO A 32 -12.09 -12.21 -4.05
N ARG A 33 -12.32 -11.80 -2.79
CA ARG A 33 -12.37 -10.38 -2.42
C ARG A 33 -11.03 -9.74 -2.75
N ALA A 34 -11.07 -8.56 -3.36
CA ALA A 34 -9.88 -7.77 -3.59
C ALA A 34 -9.17 -7.50 -2.25
N LYS A 35 -7.83 -7.63 -2.23
CA LYS A 35 -7.02 -7.35 -1.03
C LYS A 35 -7.37 -5.96 -0.48
N PRO A 36 -7.55 -5.81 0.84
CA PRO A 36 -7.99 -4.57 1.43
C PRO A 36 -6.94 -3.48 1.17
N ARG A 37 -7.39 -2.32 0.69
CA ARG A 37 -6.49 -1.18 0.46
C ARG A 37 -5.98 -0.59 1.77
N THR A 38 -6.66 -0.82 2.90
CA THR A 38 -6.30 -0.36 4.25
C THR A 38 -6.27 -1.55 5.19
N TRP A 39 -5.12 -1.85 5.77
CA TRP A 39 -4.94 -2.97 6.70
C TRP A 39 -5.36 -2.59 8.13
N ARG A 40 -6.56 -2.02 8.31
CA ARG A 40 -7.06 -1.66 9.64
C ARG A 40 -7.27 -2.91 10.49
N GLY A 41 -6.64 -2.95 11.65
CA GLY A 41 -6.75 -4.06 12.61
C GLY A 41 -6.19 -5.41 12.14
N ALA A 42 -5.56 -5.48 10.96
CA ALA A 42 -4.94 -6.71 10.48
C ALA A 42 -3.77 -7.12 11.40
N PRO A 43 -3.53 -8.41 11.65
CA PRO A 43 -2.34 -8.85 12.38
C PRO A 43 -1.07 -8.46 11.63
N LEU A 44 0.01 -8.23 12.37
CA LEU A 44 1.35 -8.01 11.78
C LEU A 44 2.02 -9.35 11.53
N ALA A 45 3.05 -9.34 10.68
CA ALA A 45 3.95 -10.48 10.56
C ALA A 45 4.55 -10.84 11.93
N ASP A 46 4.69 -12.14 12.21
CA ASP A 46 5.22 -12.61 13.49
C ASP A 46 6.73 -12.36 13.60
N GLU A 47 7.43 -12.49 12.47
CA GLU A 47 8.87 -12.22 12.36
C GLU A 47 9.13 -10.95 11.54
N LEU A 48 10.06 -10.13 12.02
CA LEU A 48 10.50 -8.89 11.37
C LEU A 48 9.31 -8.02 10.89
N PRO A 49 8.39 -7.58 11.77
CA PRO A 49 7.14 -6.91 11.41
C PRO A 49 7.31 -5.52 10.78
N VAL A 50 8.53 -5.01 10.68
CA VAL A 50 8.84 -3.71 10.10
C VAL A 50 9.55 -3.90 8.76
N ALA A 51 9.06 -3.23 7.72
CA ALA A 51 9.75 -3.10 6.45
C ALA A 51 10.27 -1.67 6.32
N ARG A 52 11.58 -1.53 6.11
CA ARG A 52 12.16 -0.26 5.71
C ARG A 52 12.05 -0.12 4.20
N VAL A 53 11.43 0.97 3.76
CA VAL A 53 11.05 1.19 2.37
C VAL A 53 11.72 2.44 1.84
N LEU A 54 12.33 2.32 0.66
CA LEU A 54 12.58 3.46 -0.20
C LEU A 54 11.28 3.83 -0.92
N VAL A 55 10.79 5.05 -0.69
CA VAL A 55 9.61 5.57 -1.39
C VAL A 55 10.06 6.19 -2.70
N ASN A 56 9.46 5.79 -3.82
CA ASN A 56 9.84 6.28 -5.14
C ASN A 56 9.30 7.70 -5.39
N LYS A 57 9.88 8.68 -4.70
CA LYS A 57 9.53 10.10 -4.80
C LYS A 57 10.80 10.95 -4.85
N GLY A 58 11.08 11.49 -6.03
CA GLY A 58 12.30 12.24 -6.36
C GLY A 58 12.37 13.65 -5.79
N VAL A 59 12.29 13.79 -4.46
CA VAL A 59 12.51 15.08 -3.80
C VAL A 59 13.57 14.94 -2.72
N LEU A 60 14.59 15.80 -2.75
CA LEU A 60 15.80 15.64 -1.93
C LEU A 60 15.53 15.59 -0.42
N HIS A 61 14.58 16.39 0.08
CA HIS A 61 14.20 16.38 1.50
C HIS A 61 13.51 15.07 1.95
N LEU A 62 13.19 14.17 1.02
CA LEU A 62 12.65 12.84 1.29
C LEU A 62 13.58 11.72 0.81
N ASP A 63 14.84 12.02 0.52
CA ASP A 63 15.85 11.02 0.13
C ASP A 63 16.34 10.21 1.35
N GLN A 64 15.42 9.53 1.99
CA GLN A 64 15.64 8.68 3.15
C GLN A 64 14.73 7.47 3.07
N TYR A 65 14.98 6.51 3.95
CA TYR A 65 14.10 5.37 4.10
C TYR A 65 12.99 5.65 5.11
N PHE A 66 11.86 4.98 4.91
CA PHE A 66 10.68 5.10 5.76
C PHE A 66 10.26 3.73 6.25
N ASP A 67 9.98 3.61 7.54
CA ASP A 67 9.58 2.36 8.14
C ASP A 67 8.05 2.18 8.03
N TYR A 68 7.64 0.96 7.68
CA TYR A 68 6.26 0.54 7.50
C TYR A 68 5.99 -0.74 8.25
N ALA A 69 4.78 -0.89 8.77
CA ALA A 69 4.33 -2.14 9.35
C ALA A 69 3.99 -3.15 8.25
N VAL A 70 4.37 -4.40 8.43
CA VAL A 70 4.08 -5.51 7.51
C VAL A 70 2.89 -6.29 8.03
N PRO A 71 1.73 -6.25 7.34
CA PRO A 71 0.61 -7.14 7.64
C PRO A 71 1.00 -8.61 7.45
N GLN A 72 0.47 -9.51 8.28
CA GLN A 72 0.76 -10.95 8.21
C GLN A 72 0.46 -11.54 6.82
N GLU A 73 -0.60 -11.08 6.16
CA GLU A 73 -0.97 -11.51 4.80
C GLU A 73 0.05 -11.11 3.71
N LEU A 74 0.93 -10.15 3.99
CA LEU A 74 1.99 -9.72 3.07
C LEU A 74 3.35 -10.27 3.46
N ASP A 75 3.46 -11.00 4.57
CA ASP A 75 4.74 -11.36 5.18
C ASP A 75 5.66 -12.12 4.23
N ALA A 76 5.15 -13.21 3.65
CA ALA A 76 5.88 -14.07 2.72
C ALA A 76 6.38 -13.32 1.48
N ASP A 77 5.55 -12.43 0.92
CA ASP A 77 5.86 -11.69 -0.31
C ASP A 77 6.74 -10.44 -0.05
N ALA A 78 6.69 -9.88 1.17
CA ALA A 78 7.36 -8.63 1.52
C ALA A 78 8.83 -8.86 1.88
N GLN A 79 9.61 -9.27 0.88
CA GLN A 79 11.05 -9.52 1.01
C GLN A 79 11.90 -8.30 0.60
N PRO A 80 13.15 -8.16 1.08
CA PRO A 80 14.08 -7.15 0.57
C PRO A 80 14.22 -7.20 -0.96
N GLY A 81 14.25 -6.03 -1.60
CA GLY A 81 14.38 -5.86 -3.04
C GLY A 81 13.08 -5.89 -3.84
N VAL A 82 11.95 -6.26 -3.22
CA VAL A 82 10.65 -6.34 -3.93
C VAL A 82 9.99 -4.98 -4.08
N ARG A 83 9.21 -4.84 -5.16
CA ARG A 83 8.39 -3.63 -5.38
C ARG A 83 7.14 -3.67 -4.50
N VAL A 84 6.91 -2.58 -3.79
CA VAL A 84 5.74 -2.39 -2.94
C VAL A 84 5.00 -1.12 -3.30
N ARG A 85 3.76 -1.03 -2.83
CA ARG A 85 3.00 0.20 -2.80
C ARG A 85 2.73 0.57 -1.36
N VAL A 86 2.95 1.83 -1.04
CA VAL A 86 2.81 2.38 0.31
C VAL A 86 1.94 3.61 0.30
N ARG A 87 1.32 3.92 1.44
CA ARG A 87 0.71 5.22 1.64
C ARG A 87 1.75 6.21 2.12
N PHE A 88 1.77 7.37 1.49
CA PHE A 88 2.72 8.42 1.82
C PHE A 88 2.05 9.79 1.83
N GLY A 89 2.46 10.66 2.75
CA GLY A 89 2.02 12.07 2.79
C GLY A 89 0.73 12.37 3.56
N ALA A 90 0.09 11.41 4.24
CA ALA A 90 -0.91 11.78 5.26
C ALA A 90 -0.18 12.33 6.47
N GLY A 91 -0.35 13.60 6.85
CA GLY A 91 0.23 14.12 8.09
C GLY A 91 -0.11 13.28 9.33
N GLY A 92 0.63 13.46 10.44
CA GLY A 92 0.49 12.65 11.66
C GLY A 92 -0.85 12.72 12.39
N ARG A 93 -1.82 13.50 11.89
CA ARG A 93 -3.16 13.68 12.49
C ARG A 93 -4.12 12.51 12.26
N ASN A 94 -3.78 11.59 11.36
CA ASN A 94 -4.64 10.48 10.99
C ASN A 94 -4.06 9.17 11.53
N VAL A 95 -4.22 8.93 12.82
CA VAL A 95 -3.89 7.64 13.46
C VAL A 95 -5.19 6.97 13.88
N GLN A 96 -5.46 5.78 13.36
CA GLN A 96 -6.59 4.94 13.77
C GLN A 96 -6.10 3.53 14.09
N GLY A 97 -6.48 3.02 15.26
CA GLY A 97 -6.08 1.67 15.70
C GLY A 97 -4.55 1.48 15.79
N GLY A 98 -3.82 2.53 16.23
CA GLY A 98 -2.36 2.49 16.35
C GLY A 98 -1.60 2.52 15.01
N ARG A 99 -2.27 2.81 13.89
CA ARG A 99 -1.65 2.89 12.55
C ARG A 99 -1.92 4.23 11.90
N ARG A 100 -0.92 4.75 11.18
CA ARG A 100 -1.05 5.97 10.38
C ARG A 100 -1.80 5.69 9.08
N GLU A 101 -2.81 6.50 8.79
CA GLU A 101 -3.69 6.37 7.63
C GLU A 101 -3.74 7.63 6.76
N GLY A 102 -4.12 7.44 5.50
CA GLY A 102 -4.29 8.49 4.50
C GLY A 102 -3.03 8.73 3.65
N GLY A 103 -3.06 9.78 2.83
CA GLY A 103 -1.98 10.05 1.87
C GLY A 103 -2.17 9.31 0.55
N GLY A 104 -1.34 9.68 -0.43
CA GLY A 104 -1.35 9.06 -1.75
C GLY A 104 -0.70 7.68 -1.72
N LEU A 105 -1.07 6.82 -2.67
CA LEU A 105 -0.35 5.59 -2.92
C LEU A 105 0.84 5.89 -3.81
N ILE A 106 2.03 5.52 -3.35
CA ILE A 106 3.28 5.69 -4.08
C ILE A 106 3.97 4.32 -4.12
N ASP A 107 4.63 4.03 -5.24
CA ASP A 107 5.43 2.83 -5.36
C ASP A 107 6.76 3.00 -4.59
N GLY A 108 7.39 1.88 -4.26
CA GLY A 108 8.65 1.86 -3.51
C GLY A 108 9.27 0.49 -3.53
N PHE A 109 10.39 0.36 -2.81
CA PHE A 109 11.13 -0.89 -2.70
C PHE A 109 11.43 -1.17 -1.23
N ILE A 110 11.23 -2.41 -0.79
CA ILE A 110 11.71 -2.84 0.53
C ILE A 110 13.23 -2.91 0.45
N VAL A 111 13.91 -2.22 1.36
CA VAL A 111 15.38 -2.27 1.48
C VAL A 111 15.78 -3.34 2.49
N GLU A 112 15.02 -3.47 3.58
CA GLU A 112 15.29 -4.44 4.65
C GLU A 112 14.02 -4.72 5.47
N ARG A 113 14.01 -5.88 6.14
CA ARG A 113 13.01 -6.30 7.13
C ARG A 113 13.64 -6.27 8.53
N ARG A 114 12.92 -5.78 9.53
CA ARG A 114 13.43 -5.49 10.90
C ARG A 114 12.44 -5.92 11.97
N ALA A 115 12.97 -6.26 13.15
CA ALA A 115 12.16 -6.58 14.32
C ALA A 115 11.43 -5.35 14.89
N ASP A 116 12.08 -4.18 14.83
CA ASP A 116 11.63 -2.94 15.43
C ASP A 116 11.98 -1.72 14.57
N SER A 117 11.52 -0.54 15.02
CA SER A 117 11.65 0.74 14.35
C SER A 117 11.96 1.83 15.37
N ASP A 118 12.92 2.69 15.06
CA ASP A 118 13.28 3.86 15.88
C ASP A 118 12.17 4.94 15.86
N TYR A 119 11.26 4.89 14.87
CA TYR A 119 10.14 5.83 14.77
C TYR A 119 9.14 5.61 15.91
N GLN A 120 9.01 6.65 16.76
CA GLN A 120 8.15 6.64 17.95
C GLN A 120 6.65 6.77 17.65
N GLY A 121 6.28 7.07 16.40
CA GLY A 121 4.89 7.22 15.99
C GLY A 121 4.26 5.94 15.47
N ALA A 122 2.97 6.00 15.18
CA ALA A 122 2.26 4.91 14.53
C ALA A 122 2.78 4.66 13.11
N LEU A 123 3.28 3.45 12.84
CA LEU A 123 3.69 3.05 11.50
C LEU A 123 2.47 2.94 10.56
N ALA A 124 2.65 3.37 9.32
CA ALA A 124 1.68 3.04 8.27
C ALA A 124 1.89 1.59 7.85
N ALA A 125 0.82 0.87 7.49
CA ALA A 125 0.95 -0.46 6.94
C ALA A 125 1.35 -0.42 5.45
N LEU A 126 2.17 -1.37 4.99
CA LEU A 126 2.36 -1.63 3.57
C LEU A 126 0.99 -1.80 2.90
N ALA A 127 0.74 -1.13 1.77
CA ALA A 127 -0.56 -1.25 1.11
C ALA A 127 -0.66 -2.56 0.32
N SER A 128 0.38 -2.91 -0.42
CA SER A 128 0.48 -4.16 -1.18
C SER A 128 1.90 -4.42 -1.65
N VAL A 129 2.27 -5.69 -1.79
CA VAL A 129 3.40 -6.10 -2.64
C VAL A 129 2.94 -6.10 -4.09
N VAL A 130 3.68 -5.42 -4.97
CA VAL A 130 3.32 -5.26 -6.39
C VAL A 130 3.75 -6.48 -7.19
N SER A 131 4.94 -7.00 -6.89
CA SER A 131 5.51 -8.24 -7.42
C SER A 131 6.46 -8.81 -6.36
N PRO A 132 6.42 -10.13 -6.09
CA PRO A 132 7.33 -10.76 -5.13
C PRO A 132 8.76 -10.91 -5.68
N GLU A 133 9.01 -10.56 -6.94
CA GLU A 133 10.34 -10.64 -7.55
C GLU A 133 11.29 -9.58 -6.95
N PRO A 134 12.44 -9.99 -6.38
CA PRO A 134 13.46 -9.08 -5.87
C PRO A 134 14.24 -8.44 -7.02
N VAL A 135 13.90 -7.21 -7.37
CA VAL A 135 14.52 -6.48 -8.50
C VAL A 135 15.57 -5.47 -8.05
N LEU A 136 15.56 -5.10 -6.77
CA LEU A 136 16.53 -4.18 -6.18
C LEU A 136 17.47 -4.95 -5.26
N GLY A 137 18.53 -5.52 -5.84
CA GLY A 137 19.60 -6.17 -5.09
C GLY A 137 20.47 -5.17 -4.30
N PRO A 138 21.23 -5.64 -3.29
CA PRO A 138 22.05 -4.78 -2.44
C PRO A 138 23.16 -4.05 -3.23
N GLU A 139 23.77 -4.70 -4.22
CA GLU A 139 24.80 -4.10 -5.07
C GLU A 139 24.23 -2.96 -5.92
N LEU A 140 23.05 -3.17 -6.52
CA LEU A 140 22.37 -2.14 -7.31
C LEU A 140 21.96 -0.96 -6.43
N LEU A 141 21.42 -1.24 -5.24
CA LEU A 141 21.09 -0.21 -4.26
C LEU A 141 22.33 0.63 -3.87
N ALA A 142 23.44 -0.03 -3.56
CA ALA A 142 24.69 0.65 -3.20
C ALA A 142 25.23 1.50 -4.35
N LEU A 143 25.20 0.98 -5.58
CA LEU A 143 25.60 1.71 -6.78
C LEU A 143 24.72 2.94 -7.00
N CYS A 144 23.39 2.78 -6.99
CA CYS A 144 22.46 3.88 -7.18
C CYS A 144 22.60 4.95 -6.08
N ARG A 145 22.86 4.53 -4.83
CA ARG A 145 23.14 5.45 -3.71
C ARG A 145 24.41 6.26 -3.97
N ALA A 146 25.52 5.59 -4.34
CA ALA A 146 26.77 6.28 -4.65
C ALA A 146 26.63 7.28 -5.81
N VAL A 147 25.81 6.96 -6.82
CA VAL A 147 25.48 7.89 -7.92
C VAL A 147 24.67 9.08 -7.40
N ALA A 148 23.60 8.84 -6.64
CA ALA A 148 22.78 9.92 -6.08
C ALA A 148 23.62 10.88 -5.23
N ASP A 149 24.45 10.35 -4.34
CA ASP A 149 25.32 11.12 -3.44
C ASP A 149 26.35 11.93 -4.24
N ARG A 150 26.97 11.34 -5.28
CA ARG A 150 27.96 12.02 -6.12
C ARG A 150 27.39 13.21 -6.89
N TYR A 151 26.15 13.12 -7.33
CA TYR A 151 25.50 14.13 -8.17
C TYR A 151 24.51 15.01 -7.41
N ALA A 152 24.45 14.89 -6.07
CA ALA A 152 23.47 15.58 -5.23
C ALA A 152 22.01 15.38 -5.71
N GLY A 153 21.71 14.19 -6.23
CA GLY A 153 20.39 13.76 -6.69
C GLY A 153 19.67 12.93 -5.62
N SER A 154 18.42 12.54 -5.88
CA SER A 154 17.70 11.61 -5.02
C SER A 154 17.94 10.16 -5.45
N LEU A 155 17.99 9.22 -4.51
CA LEU A 155 18.09 7.80 -4.85
C LEU A 155 16.89 7.32 -5.67
N ALA A 156 15.70 7.87 -5.39
CA ALA A 156 14.49 7.56 -6.14
C ALA A 156 14.63 7.88 -7.64
N ASP A 157 15.20 9.04 -8.00
CA ASP A 157 15.39 9.43 -9.40
C ASP A 157 16.39 8.51 -10.11
N VAL A 158 17.49 8.16 -9.44
CA VAL A 158 18.49 7.23 -10.01
C VAL A 158 17.88 5.84 -10.22
N LEU A 159 17.09 5.35 -9.26
CA LEU A 159 16.46 4.04 -9.34
C LEU A 159 15.42 3.95 -10.48
N GLN A 160 14.72 5.03 -10.82
CA GLN A 160 13.80 5.05 -11.95
C GLN A 160 14.52 4.83 -13.30
N LEU A 161 15.80 5.20 -13.39
CA LEU A 161 16.63 4.95 -14.57
C LEU A 161 17.25 3.55 -14.56
N ALA A 162 17.59 3.04 -13.37
CA ALA A 162 18.26 1.75 -13.20
C ALA A 162 17.30 0.56 -13.25
N VAL A 163 16.08 0.72 -12.75
CA VAL A 163 15.08 -0.34 -12.61
C VAL A 163 13.91 -0.06 -13.55
N PRO A 164 13.69 -0.89 -14.59
CA PRO A 164 12.58 -0.71 -15.51
C PRO A 164 11.22 -0.70 -14.78
N PRO A 165 10.20 -0.04 -15.35
CA PRO A 165 8.84 -0.17 -14.85
C PRO A 165 8.38 -1.63 -14.91
N ARG A 166 7.47 -1.99 -14.00
CA ARG A 166 6.92 -3.35 -13.91
C ARG A 166 6.38 -3.84 -15.25
N ASN A 167 6.73 -5.07 -15.61
CA ASN A 167 6.11 -5.79 -16.73
C ASN A 167 5.37 -7.04 -16.23
N GLY A 168 4.08 -6.88 -15.95
CA GLY A 168 3.27 -7.94 -15.32
C GLY A 168 3.15 -9.24 -16.12
N ARG A 169 3.37 -9.23 -17.44
CA ARG A 169 3.38 -10.48 -18.24
C ARG A 169 4.68 -11.26 -18.07
N ALA A 170 5.81 -10.55 -18.00
CA ALA A 170 7.12 -11.18 -17.79
C ALA A 170 7.19 -11.76 -16.37
N GLU A 171 6.75 -11.00 -15.37
CA GLU A 171 6.77 -11.38 -13.96
C GLU A 171 5.80 -12.52 -13.58
N ALA A 172 4.82 -12.86 -14.44
CA ALA A 172 3.90 -13.96 -14.19
C ALA A 172 4.50 -15.34 -14.55
N LYS A 173 5.63 -15.38 -15.26
CA LYS A 173 6.36 -16.61 -15.54
C LYS A 173 7.42 -16.81 -14.46
N PRO A 174 7.53 -18.01 -13.87
CA PRO A 174 8.63 -18.30 -12.95
C PRO A 174 9.97 -18.19 -13.71
N SER A 175 10.96 -17.57 -13.06
CA SER A 175 12.35 -17.51 -13.52
C SER A 175 13.05 -18.86 -13.40
#